data_AF-A0A7X0FF11-F1
#
_entry.id   AF-A0A7X0FF11-F1
#
_cell.length_a   1.000
_cell.length_b   1.000
_cell.length_c   1.000
_cell.angle_alpha   90.00
_cell.angle_beta   90.00
_cell.angle_gamma   90.00
#
_symmetry.space_group_name_H-M   'P 1'
#
loop_
_entity.id
_entity.type
_entity.pdbx_description
1 polymer ?
#
loop_
_entity_poly.entity_id
_entity_poly.type
_entity_poly.pdbx_seq_one_letter_code
_entity_poly.pdbx_strand_id
1 'polypeptide(L)' 'MTILMPHPERTLRSLNLSWHPAEWPDEAPWLRMFRNARVWVG' A
#
# COMPACT_ATOMS: atom_id res chain seq x y z
N MET A 1 -10.95 -12.06 8.02
CA MET A 1 -10.80 -12.04 6.55
C MET A 1 -11.23 -10.66 6.08
N THR A 2 -10.46 -10.03 5.19
CA THR A 2 -10.79 -8.71 4.63
C THR A 2 -10.93 -8.84 3.12
N ILE A 3 -12.04 -8.32 2.56
CA ILE A 3 -12.31 -8.31 1.13
C ILE A 3 -12.56 -6.85 0.74
N LEU A 4 -12.01 -6.44 -0.41
CA LEU A 4 -12.01 -5.05 -0.83
C LEU A 4 -12.13 -4.97 -2.36
N MET A 5 -12.90 -3.99 -2.81
CA MET A 5 -13.08 -3.67 -4.25
C MET A 5 -11.95 -2.81 -4.82
N PRO A 6 -11.29 -1.92 -4.04
CA PRO A 6 -10.05 -1.28 -4.48
C PRO A 6 -8.95 -2.29 -4.80
N HIS A 7 -7.95 -1.87 -5.58
CA HIS A 7 -6.79 -2.69 -5.99
C HIS A 7 -5.50 -2.16 -5.30
N PRO A 8 -5.31 -2.38 -3.99
CA PRO A 8 -4.17 -1.87 -3.23
C PRO A 8 -2.83 -2.37 -3.78
N GLU A 9 -2.82 -3.54 -4.43
CA GLU A 9 -1.66 -4.12 -5.11
C GLU A 9 -1.16 -3.29 -6.30
N ARG A 10 -2.01 -2.47 -6.93
CA ARG A 10 -1.60 -1.59 -8.04
C ARG A 10 -0.85 -0.34 -7.57
N THR A 11 -0.97 0.02 -6.30
CA THR A 11 -0.51 1.30 -5.76
C THR A 11 0.34 1.13 -4.51
N LEU A 12 1.30 0.19 -4.55
CA LEU A 12 2.25 -0.06 -3.44
C LEU A 12 3.33 1.03 -3.31
N ARG A 13 3.64 1.73 -4.41
CA ARG A 13 4.59 2.86 -4.44
C ARG A 13 3.85 4.17 -4.65
N SER A 14 4.34 5.24 -4.05
CA SER A 14 3.76 6.58 -4.19
C SER A 14 3.67 7.02 -5.65
N LEU A 15 4.68 6.67 -6.47
CA LEU A 15 4.73 6.93 -7.92
C LEU A 15 3.52 6.40 -8.71
N ASN A 16 2.87 5.33 -8.22
CA ASN A 16 1.74 4.72 -8.92
C ASN A 16 0.40 5.40 -8.59
N LEU A 17 0.38 6.36 -7.66
CA LEU A 17 -0.81 7.15 -7.37
C LEU A 17 -0.93 8.29 -8.38
N SER A 18 -2.15 8.55 -8.87
CA SER A 18 -2.42 9.70 -9.75
C SER A 18 -2.10 11.04 -9.09
N TRP A 19 -2.11 11.06 -7.75
CA TRP A 19 -1.69 12.17 -6.92
C TRP A 19 -1.20 11.63 -5.57
N HIS A 20 -0.13 12.22 -5.05
CA HIS A 20 0.32 12.04 -3.67
C HIS A 20 1.04 13.31 -3.18
N PRO A 21 1.12 13.56 -1.86
CA PRO A 21 1.95 14.63 -1.30
C PRO A 21 3.42 14.46 -1.69
N ALA A 22 4.11 15.57 -1.99
CA ALA A 22 5.49 15.55 -2.51
C ALA A 22 6.50 15.08 -1.46
N GLU A 23 6.18 15.27 -0.18
CA GLU A 23 6.99 14.87 0.97
C GLU A 23 6.86 13.38 1.33
N TRP A 24 5.99 12.63 0.65
CA TRP A 24 5.84 11.20 0.93
C TRP A 24 7.10 10.41 0.56
N PRO A 25 7.41 9.36 1.34
CA PRO A 25 8.41 8.39 0.93
C PRO A 25 7.94 7.62 -0.31
N ASP A 26 8.88 6.88 -0.92
CA ASP A 26 8.63 5.99 -2.07
C ASP A 26 7.48 4.99 -1.87
N GLU A 27 7.24 4.64 -0.61
CA GLU A 27 6.26 3.63 -0.20
C GLU A 27 4.89 4.25 0.04
N ALA A 28 3.89 3.73 -0.66
CA ALA A 28 2.51 4.17 -0.45
C ALA A 28 1.90 3.50 0.80
N PRO A 29 0.85 4.10 1.38
CA PRO A 29 0.17 3.55 2.56
C PRO A 29 -0.34 2.10 2.37
N TRP A 30 -0.72 1.72 1.15
CA TRP A 30 -1.21 0.37 0.85
C TRP A 30 -0.18 -0.72 1.13
N LEU A 31 1.12 -0.43 1.01
CA LEU A 31 2.17 -1.38 1.34
C LEU A 31 2.11 -1.83 2.80
N ARG A 32 1.58 -0.99 3.71
CA ARG A 32 1.41 -1.36 5.11
C ARG A 32 0.46 -2.55 5.30
N MET A 33 -0.56 -2.70 4.45
CA MET A 33 -1.47 -3.84 4.52
C MET A 33 -0.72 -5.16 4.30
N PHE A 34 0.14 -5.21 3.29
CA PHE A 34 0.95 -6.39 2.96
C PHE A 34 2.05 -6.64 3.99
N ARG A 35 2.64 -5.59 4.57
CA ARG A 35 3.58 -5.71 5.70
C ARG A 35 2.91 -6.27 6.95
N ASN A 36 1.70 -5.82 7.28
CA ASN A 36 0.93 -6.38 8.39
C ASN A 36 0.68 -7.88 8.15
N ALA A 37 0.33 -8.28 6.93
CA ALA A 37 0.19 -9.70 6.58
C ALA A 37 1.51 -10.47 6.74
N ARG A 38 2.64 -9.91 6.28
CA ARG A 38 3.97 -10.53 6.45
C ARG A 38 4.33 -10.73 7.93
N VAL A 39 4.10 -9.72 8.77
CA VAL A 39 4.32 -9.79 10.22
C VAL A 39 3.39 -10.82 10.87
N TRP A 40 2.14 -10.91 10.41
CA TRP A 40 1.19 -11.89 10.93
C TRP A 40 1.62 -13.33 10.65
N VAL A 41 2.27 -13.61 9.52
CA VAL A 41 2.78 -14.96 9.19
C VAL A 41 4.19 -15.27 9.72
N GLY A 42 4.94 -14.29 10.25
CA GLY A 42 6.27 -14.47 10.89
C GLY A 42 7.36 -13.58 10.29
#